data_AF-A0A524EYK2-F1
#
_entry.id   AF-A0A524EYK2-F1
#
_cell.length_a   1.000
_cell.length_b   1.000
_cell.length_c   1.000
_cell.angle_alpha   90.00
_cell.angle_beta   90.00
_cell.angle_gamma   90.00
#
_symmetry.space_group_name_H-M   'P 1'
#
loop_
_entity.id
_entity.type
_entity.pdbx_description
1 polymer ?
#
loop_
_entity_poly.entity_id
_entity_poly.type
_entity_poly.pdbx_seq_one_letter_code
_entity_poly.pdbx_strand_id
1 'polypeptide(L)'
;MKIHQIFYNESNFSLYLQDQIRSLLQKQFPRLIPDEIDQVFYNFKNPKRIGFKTMIFIAEDSQNNLEGVAIVLHEFTLNCFYLDYIAVVPEKGGSGIGGALYHRVREEALSFNVIGIFFDVATDNPTHFPDVKKLNQNKKRLKFYEEFGAYPIVNDAYSEPVNDKSYPSFLMFDSLGKKTVLSSQYMQVVVRVILEQRYGDVCPYQYIEKLVQSFSAEPILLREPRYIKKSKIENEHEIIFRNLGVLPSQKIKIIMSDIQKTHHIPERGYLESPVRISVIWNELKKSRIFEPHIPHDYPDEILYTVHDKEFVEYLQVISEKIAPKKYIYPVTFP
;
A
#
# COMPACT_ATOMS: atom_id res chain seq x y z
N MET A 1 -0.94 3.02 -14.89
CA MET A 1 -1.63 2.37 -13.76
C MET A 1 -1.46 3.24 -12.54
N LYS A 2 -2.56 3.55 -11.85
CA LYS A 2 -2.61 4.32 -10.60
C LYS A 2 -3.09 3.40 -9.50
N ILE A 3 -2.38 3.33 -8.37
CA ILE A 3 -2.80 2.56 -7.20
C ILE A 3 -3.01 3.50 -6.02
N HIS A 4 -4.18 3.42 -5.39
CA HIS A 4 -4.52 4.26 -4.26
C HIS A 4 -5.60 3.64 -3.38
N GLN A 5 -5.66 4.09 -2.13
CA GLN A 5 -6.77 3.80 -1.23
C GLN A 5 -7.99 4.63 -1.64
N ILE A 6 -9.16 4.03 -1.59
CA ILE A 6 -10.42 4.76 -1.69
C ILE A 6 -11.00 5.01 -0.31
N PHE A 7 -11.71 6.13 -0.19
CA PHE A 7 -12.43 6.50 1.01
C PHE A 7 -13.93 6.50 0.72
N TYR A 8 -14.72 6.04 1.68
CA TYR A 8 -16.17 6.02 1.54
C TYR A 8 -16.68 7.45 1.29
N ASN A 9 -17.50 7.60 0.25
CA ASN A 9 -18.30 8.79 0.01
C ASN A 9 -19.59 8.39 -0.71
N GLU A 10 -20.62 9.24 -0.64
CA GLU A 10 -21.94 8.97 -1.22
C GLU A 10 -22.09 9.47 -2.67
N SER A 11 -20.97 9.70 -3.39
CA SER A 11 -21.05 10.10 -4.79
C SER A 11 -21.46 8.93 -5.69
N ASN A 12 -22.15 9.25 -6.80
CA ASN A 12 -22.49 8.26 -7.84
C ASN A 12 -21.24 7.52 -8.36
N PHE A 13 -20.09 8.19 -8.43
CA PHE A 13 -18.83 7.57 -8.83
C PHE A 13 -18.36 6.50 -7.83
N SER A 14 -18.48 6.76 -6.52
CA SER A 14 -18.15 5.76 -5.51
C SER A 14 -19.07 4.56 -5.56
N LEU A 15 -20.38 4.76 -5.76
CA LEU A 15 -21.34 3.66 -5.91
C LEU A 15 -21.01 2.79 -7.13
N TYR A 16 -20.76 3.43 -8.29
CA TYR A 16 -20.34 2.73 -9.51
C TYR A 16 -19.07 1.91 -9.31
N LEU A 17 -18.06 2.48 -8.64
CA LEU A 17 -16.81 1.79 -8.34
C LEU A 17 -17.03 0.60 -7.39
N GLN A 18 -17.88 0.74 -6.37
CA GLN A 18 -18.23 -0.38 -5.47
C GLN A 18 -18.87 -1.53 -6.27
N ASP A 19 -19.75 -1.23 -7.22
CA ASP A 19 -20.36 -2.25 -8.10
C ASP A 19 -19.33 -2.93 -9.01
N GLN A 20 -18.36 -2.19 -9.54
CA GLN A 20 -17.24 -2.78 -10.28
C GLN A 20 -16.43 -3.74 -9.40
N ILE A 21 -16.14 -3.34 -8.16
CA ILE A 21 -15.42 -4.19 -7.20
C ILE A 21 -16.25 -5.45 -6.87
N ARG A 22 -17.57 -5.32 -6.62
CA ARG A 22 -18.46 -6.48 -6.42
C ARG A 22 -18.36 -7.46 -7.59
N SER A 23 -18.50 -6.96 -8.82
CA SER A 23 -18.44 -7.79 -10.02
C SER A 23 -17.08 -8.50 -10.16
N LEU A 24 -15.99 -7.80 -9.87
CA LEU A 24 -14.66 -8.39 -9.90
C LEU A 24 -14.49 -9.49 -8.85
N LEU A 25 -14.92 -9.26 -7.61
CA LEU A 25 -14.86 -10.25 -6.54
C LEU A 25 -15.70 -11.49 -6.86
N GLN A 26 -16.94 -11.32 -7.33
CA GLN A 26 -17.80 -12.45 -7.72
C GLN A 26 -17.18 -13.30 -8.84
N LYS A 27 -16.53 -12.67 -9.82
CA LYS A 27 -15.83 -13.37 -10.92
C LYS A 27 -14.62 -14.15 -10.42
N GLN A 28 -13.83 -13.57 -9.51
CA GLN A 28 -12.59 -14.20 -9.00
C GLN A 28 -12.84 -15.23 -7.90
N PHE A 29 -13.92 -15.07 -7.14
CA PHE A 29 -14.31 -15.94 -6.04
C PHE A 29 -15.76 -16.43 -6.25
N PRO A 30 -15.99 -17.40 -7.18
CA PRO A 30 -17.35 -17.84 -7.52
C PRO A 30 -18.14 -18.51 -6.38
N ARG A 31 -17.48 -18.82 -5.26
CA ARG A 31 -18.09 -19.39 -4.06
C ARG A 31 -18.43 -18.35 -3.00
N LEU A 32 -18.04 -17.10 -3.23
CA LEU A 32 -18.30 -16.00 -2.32
C LEU A 32 -19.80 -15.70 -2.34
N ILE A 33 -20.41 -15.67 -1.15
CA ILE A 33 -21.84 -15.43 -1.04
C ILE A 33 -22.05 -13.92 -1.26
N PRO A 34 -23.03 -13.47 -2.07
CA PRO A 34 -23.25 -12.05 -2.32
C PRO A 34 -23.32 -11.19 -1.05
N ASP A 35 -24.00 -11.70 -0.02
CA ASP A 35 -24.12 -11.05 1.29
C ASP A 35 -22.77 -10.81 1.98
N GLU A 36 -21.77 -11.68 1.78
CA GLU A 36 -20.41 -11.48 2.32
C GLU A 36 -19.73 -10.26 1.70
N ILE A 37 -19.95 -10.02 0.40
CA ILE A 37 -19.43 -8.86 -0.30
C ILE A 37 -20.13 -7.59 0.17
N ASP A 38 -21.45 -7.65 0.33
CA ASP A 38 -22.22 -6.50 0.81
C ASP A 38 -21.84 -6.14 2.25
N GLN A 39 -21.52 -7.13 3.09
CA GLN A 39 -20.99 -6.88 4.43
C GLN A 39 -19.65 -6.13 4.40
N VAL A 40 -18.77 -6.39 3.43
CA VAL A 40 -17.51 -5.64 3.27
C VAL A 40 -17.80 -4.15 3.03
N PHE A 41 -18.73 -3.82 2.15
CA PHE A 41 -19.10 -2.41 1.89
C PHE A 41 -19.88 -1.78 3.03
N TYR A 42 -20.71 -2.54 3.72
CA TYR A 42 -21.37 -2.09 4.95
C TYR A 42 -20.34 -1.70 6.02
N ASN A 43 -19.31 -2.52 6.22
CA ASN A 43 -18.23 -2.28 7.17
C ASN A 43 -17.33 -1.11 6.73
N PHE A 44 -17.08 -0.99 5.43
CA PHE A 44 -16.37 0.14 4.84
C PHE A 44 -17.09 1.47 5.10
N LYS A 45 -18.44 1.50 5.04
CA LYS A 45 -19.26 2.65 5.43
C LYS A 45 -19.24 2.88 6.96
N ASN A 46 -19.18 1.82 7.75
CA ASN A 46 -19.36 1.87 9.22
C ASN A 46 -18.13 1.35 10.01
N PRO A 47 -16.96 2.00 9.91
CA PRO A 47 -15.70 1.47 10.45
C PRO A 47 -15.60 1.42 11.99
N LYS A 48 -16.62 1.90 12.72
CA LYS A 48 -16.63 1.92 14.20
C LYS A 48 -17.44 0.79 14.83
N ARG A 49 -18.19 0.00 14.05
CA ARG A 49 -19.10 -1.02 14.60
C ARG A 49 -18.44 -2.38 14.85
N ILE A 50 -17.26 -2.61 14.27
CA ILE A 50 -16.52 -3.87 14.32
C ILE A 50 -15.07 -3.54 14.67
N GLY A 51 -14.38 -4.40 15.41
CA GLY A 51 -12.97 -4.19 15.82
C GLY A 51 -12.02 -3.86 14.66
N PHE A 52 -12.38 -4.32 13.46
CA PHE A 52 -11.68 -4.04 12.22
C PHE A 52 -12.16 -2.78 11.49
N LYS A 53 -11.22 -1.92 11.10
CA LYS A 53 -11.44 -0.91 10.06
C LYS A 53 -11.16 -1.51 8.68
N THR A 54 -12.17 -1.53 7.82
CA THR A 54 -12.03 -1.92 6.41
C THR A 54 -11.36 -0.81 5.60
N MET A 55 -10.35 -1.19 4.81
CA MET A 55 -9.61 -0.35 3.87
C MET A 55 -9.61 -1.02 2.51
N ILE A 56 -9.89 -0.24 1.46
CA ILE A 56 -9.96 -0.74 0.09
C ILE A 56 -8.93 0.01 -0.75
N PHE A 57 -8.06 -0.73 -1.42
CA PHE A 57 -7.07 -0.23 -2.37
C PHE A 57 -7.47 -0.69 -3.78
N ILE A 58 -7.40 0.21 -4.74
CA ILE A 58 -7.70 -0.10 -6.14
C ILE A 58 -6.51 0.19 -7.04
N ALA A 59 -6.41 -0.57 -8.12
CA ALA A 59 -5.56 -0.30 -9.26
C ALA A 59 -6.44 0.12 -10.43
N GLU A 60 -6.12 1.26 -11.05
CA GLU A 60 -6.83 1.81 -12.20
C GLU A 60 -5.88 2.01 -13.39
N ASP A 61 -6.41 1.88 -14.60
CA ASP A 61 -5.70 2.26 -15.82
C ASP A 61 -5.68 3.79 -16.03
N SER A 62 -5.14 4.25 -17.17
CA SER A 62 -5.11 5.69 -17.51
C SER A 62 -6.47 6.31 -17.81
N GLN A 63 -7.52 5.50 -17.98
CA GLN A 63 -8.89 5.90 -18.25
C GLN A 63 -9.78 5.76 -17.00
N ASN A 64 -9.19 5.46 -15.84
CA ASN A 64 -9.88 5.19 -14.56
C ASN A 64 -10.74 3.90 -14.56
N ASN A 65 -10.42 2.92 -15.41
CA ASN A 65 -11.06 1.61 -15.32
C ASN A 65 -10.39 0.77 -14.22
N LEU A 66 -11.19 0.09 -13.39
CA LEU A 66 -10.71 -0.82 -12.36
C LEU A 66 -9.97 -2.01 -12.97
N GLU A 67 -8.69 -2.16 -12.66
CA GLU A 67 -7.85 -3.31 -13.07
C GLU A 67 -7.61 -4.31 -11.92
N GLY A 68 -7.78 -3.89 -10.67
CA GLY A 68 -7.64 -4.76 -9.51
C GLY A 68 -8.00 -4.09 -8.19
N VAL A 69 -8.17 -4.91 -7.15
CA VAL A 69 -8.57 -4.48 -5.81
C VAL A 69 -7.85 -5.29 -4.74
N ALA A 70 -7.52 -4.64 -3.62
CA ALA A 70 -7.13 -5.29 -2.38
C ALA A 70 -7.99 -4.75 -1.22
N ILE A 71 -8.53 -5.63 -0.40
CA ILE A 71 -9.39 -5.31 0.75
C ILE A 71 -8.69 -5.80 2.00
N VAL A 72 -8.46 -4.88 2.93
CA VAL A 72 -7.68 -5.09 4.13
C VAL A 72 -8.49 -4.67 5.33
N LEU A 73 -8.41 -5.45 6.39
CA LEU A 73 -9.02 -5.18 7.67
C LEU A 73 -7.90 -4.83 8.66
N HIS A 74 -7.98 -3.66 9.28
CA HIS A 74 -7.02 -3.25 10.29
C HIS A 74 -7.60 -3.44 11.69
N GLU A 75 -6.99 -4.32 12.48
CA GLU A 75 -7.29 -4.48 13.91
C GLU A 75 -6.32 -3.63 14.73
N PHE A 76 -6.82 -2.52 15.26
CA PHE A 76 -5.99 -1.56 15.99
C PHE A 76 -5.48 -2.12 17.32
N THR A 77 -6.29 -2.93 18.01
CA THR A 77 -5.96 -3.44 19.35
C THR A 77 -4.80 -4.43 19.30
N LEU A 78 -4.83 -5.30 18.30
CA LEU A 78 -3.78 -6.29 18.05
C LEU A 78 -2.65 -5.72 17.20
N ASN A 79 -2.81 -4.50 16.69
CA ASN A 79 -1.85 -3.82 15.83
C ASN A 79 -1.41 -4.71 14.64
N CYS A 80 -2.39 -5.26 13.91
CA CYS A 80 -2.16 -6.12 12.76
C CYS A 80 -3.14 -5.85 11.63
N PHE A 81 -2.72 -6.17 10.41
CA PHE A 81 -3.61 -6.17 9.25
C PHE A 81 -4.04 -7.60 8.92
N TYR A 82 -5.26 -7.75 8.43
CA TYR A 82 -5.75 -8.96 7.79
C TYR A 82 -6.08 -8.66 6.33
N LEU A 83 -5.37 -9.27 5.37
CA LEU A 83 -5.68 -9.13 3.95
C LEU A 83 -6.81 -10.11 3.60
N ASP A 84 -8.00 -9.56 3.40
CA ASP A 84 -9.23 -10.32 3.19
C ASP A 84 -9.37 -10.76 1.73
N TYR A 85 -9.19 -9.81 0.80
CA TYR A 85 -9.23 -10.10 -0.63
C TYR A 85 -8.11 -9.40 -1.39
N ILE A 86 -7.56 -10.08 -2.38
CA ILE A 86 -6.80 -9.46 -3.46
C ILE A 86 -7.22 -10.09 -4.78
N ALA A 87 -7.64 -9.25 -5.72
CA ALA A 87 -8.18 -9.67 -7.00
C ALA A 87 -7.70 -8.75 -8.12
N VAL A 88 -7.44 -9.33 -9.28
CA VAL A 88 -7.05 -8.62 -10.51
C VAL A 88 -8.02 -9.06 -11.60
N VAL A 89 -8.36 -8.18 -12.54
CA VAL A 89 -9.19 -8.54 -13.69
C VAL A 89 -8.55 -9.73 -14.44
N PRO A 90 -9.28 -10.83 -14.73
CA PRO A 90 -8.71 -12.07 -15.26
C PRO A 90 -7.83 -11.89 -16.51
N GLU A 91 -8.24 -11.00 -17.41
CA GLU A 91 -7.54 -10.66 -18.66
C GLU A 91 -6.17 -9.99 -18.44
N LYS A 92 -5.95 -9.46 -17.23
CA LYS A 92 -4.73 -8.78 -16.80
C LYS A 92 -3.87 -9.64 -15.85
N GLY A 93 -4.18 -10.93 -15.69
CA GLY A 93 -3.38 -11.84 -14.87
C GLY A 93 -1.91 -11.87 -15.30
N GLY A 94 -0.98 -11.78 -14.35
CA GLY A 94 0.47 -11.83 -14.63
C GLY A 94 1.10 -10.52 -15.11
N SER A 95 0.34 -9.41 -15.17
CA SER A 95 0.83 -8.07 -15.55
C SER A 95 1.58 -7.32 -14.45
N GLY A 96 1.73 -7.91 -13.25
CA GLY A 96 2.35 -7.27 -12.09
C GLY A 96 1.39 -6.48 -11.18
N ILE A 97 0.12 -6.29 -11.58
CA ILE A 97 -0.89 -5.54 -10.82
C ILE A 97 -1.09 -6.11 -9.41
N GLY A 98 -1.21 -7.44 -9.27
CA GLY A 98 -1.38 -8.08 -7.96
C GLY A 98 -0.19 -7.83 -7.04
N GLY A 99 1.03 -7.86 -7.59
CA GLY A 99 2.25 -7.53 -6.83
C GLY A 99 2.28 -6.07 -6.39
N ALA A 100 1.87 -5.16 -7.27
CA ALA A 100 1.81 -3.73 -6.96
C ALA A 100 0.72 -3.39 -5.92
N LEU A 101 -0.45 -4.05 -5.99
CA LEU A 101 -1.50 -3.95 -4.97
C LEU A 101 -1.02 -4.47 -3.62
N TYR A 102 -0.42 -5.67 -3.59
CA TYR A 102 0.09 -6.24 -2.35
C TYR A 102 1.21 -5.36 -1.74
N HIS A 103 2.10 -4.83 -2.58
CA HIS A 103 3.12 -3.87 -2.14
C HIS A 103 2.49 -2.61 -1.51
N ARG A 104 1.46 -2.02 -2.14
CA ARG A 104 0.77 -0.86 -1.58
C ARG A 104 0.13 -1.16 -0.22
N VAL A 105 -0.40 -2.37 -0.03
CA VAL A 105 -0.91 -2.84 1.27
C VAL A 105 0.22 -2.92 2.29
N ARG A 106 1.40 -3.45 1.93
CA ARG A 106 2.57 -3.48 2.82
C ARG A 106 3.06 -2.08 3.20
N GLU A 107 3.06 -1.13 2.27
CA GLU A 107 3.40 0.27 2.56
C GLU A 107 2.45 0.87 3.58
N GLU A 108 1.14 0.62 3.44
CA GLU A 108 0.16 1.06 4.42
C GLU A 108 0.45 0.42 5.79
N ALA A 109 0.65 -0.90 5.82
CA ALA A 109 0.94 -1.64 7.04
C ALA A 109 2.19 -1.09 7.76
N LEU A 110 3.24 -0.79 7.01
CA LEU A 110 4.46 -0.14 7.52
C LEU A 110 4.17 1.25 8.08
N SER A 111 3.33 2.06 7.41
CA SER A 111 2.96 3.41 7.89
C SER A 111 2.18 3.39 9.20
N PHE A 112 1.36 2.36 9.42
CA PHE A 112 0.66 2.12 10.69
C PHE A 112 1.55 1.46 11.74
N ASN A 113 2.77 1.07 11.38
CA ASN A 113 3.71 0.34 12.22
C ASN A 113 3.09 -0.93 12.85
N VAL A 114 2.30 -1.67 12.06
CA VAL A 114 1.71 -2.93 12.52
C VAL A 114 2.77 -4.01 12.69
N ILE A 115 2.41 -5.04 13.47
CA ILE A 115 3.23 -6.24 13.74
C ILE A 115 3.46 -7.03 12.45
N GLY A 116 2.43 -7.14 11.61
CA GLY A 116 2.50 -7.75 10.29
C GLY A 116 1.12 -7.88 9.64
N ILE A 117 1.10 -8.58 8.51
CA ILE A 117 -0.13 -8.87 7.74
C ILE A 117 -0.43 -10.37 7.82
N PHE A 118 -1.65 -10.69 8.22
CA PHE A 118 -2.20 -12.05 8.24
C PHE A 118 -3.19 -12.25 7.09
N PHE A 119 -3.29 -13.45 6.54
CA PHE A 119 -4.29 -13.78 5.50
C PHE A 119 -4.35 -15.28 5.21
N ASP A 120 -5.46 -15.73 4.66
CA ASP A 120 -5.67 -17.14 4.32
C ASP A 120 -5.18 -17.47 2.90
N VAL A 121 -4.44 -18.57 2.77
CA VAL A 121 -4.08 -19.13 1.46
C VAL A 121 -4.30 -20.63 1.44
N ALA A 122 -5.07 -21.11 0.47
CA ALA A 122 -5.32 -22.53 0.26
C ALA A 122 -4.02 -23.35 0.22
N THR A 123 -4.00 -24.47 0.93
CA THR A 123 -2.78 -25.27 1.12
C THR A 123 -2.26 -25.90 -0.18
N ASP A 124 -0.96 -26.20 -0.20
CA ASP A 124 -0.28 -26.99 -1.24
C ASP A 124 -0.15 -28.47 -0.87
N ASN A 125 -0.97 -28.96 0.05
CA ASN A 125 -0.99 -30.36 0.48
C ASN A 125 -1.80 -31.21 -0.53
N PRO A 126 -1.19 -32.20 -1.20
CA PRO A 126 -1.90 -33.06 -2.16
C PRO A 126 -3.06 -33.84 -1.54
N THR A 127 -3.01 -34.13 -0.24
CA THR A 127 -4.11 -34.82 0.47
C THR A 127 -5.35 -33.95 0.60
N HIS A 128 -5.18 -32.63 0.73
CA HIS A 128 -6.28 -31.66 0.77
C HIS A 128 -6.85 -31.35 -0.63
N PHE A 129 -6.00 -31.45 -1.67
CA PHE A 129 -6.37 -31.12 -3.04
C PHE A 129 -5.91 -32.21 -4.02
N PRO A 130 -6.72 -33.26 -4.24
CA PRO A 130 -6.42 -34.31 -5.22
C PRO A 130 -6.37 -33.80 -6.67
N ASP A 131 -7.09 -32.71 -6.97
CA ASP A 131 -7.07 -32.06 -8.28
C ASP A 131 -5.75 -31.32 -8.51
N VAL A 132 -4.92 -31.89 -9.40
CA VAL A 132 -3.59 -31.38 -9.76
C VAL A 132 -3.64 -29.94 -10.30
N LYS A 133 -4.70 -29.55 -11.02
CA LYS A 133 -4.81 -28.18 -11.55
C LYS A 133 -4.98 -27.17 -10.42
N LYS A 134 -5.87 -27.45 -9.46
CA LYS A 134 -6.07 -26.62 -8.26
C LYS A 134 -4.82 -26.58 -7.39
N LEU A 135 -4.19 -27.74 -7.17
CA LEU A 135 -2.96 -27.82 -6.41
C LEU A 135 -1.86 -26.93 -7.02
N ASN A 136 -1.69 -26.94 -8.34
CA ASN A 136 -0.73 -26.08 -9.03
C ASN A 136 -1.08 -24.58 -8.92
N GLN A 137 -2.36 -24.22 -8.90
CA GLN A 137 -2.79 -22.84 -8.65
C GLN A 137 -2.45 -22.40 -7.22
N ASN A 138 -2.69 -23.25 -6.21
CA ASN A 138 -2.34 -22.97 -4.82
C ASN A 138 -0.81 -22.78 -4.65
N LYS A 139 -0.01 -23.64 -5.28
CA LYS A 139 1.46 -23.49 -5.31
C LYS A 139 1.90 -22.15 -5.92
N LYS A 140 1.26 -21.71 -7.00
CA LYS A 140 1.54 -20.40 -7.61
C LYS A 140 1.18 -19.24 -6.68
N ARG A 141 0.06 -19.33 -5.95
CA ARG A 141 -0.34 -18.33 -4.95
C ARG A 141 0.64 -18.28 -3.78
N LEU A 142 1.03 -19.41 -3.24
CA LEU A 142 2.05 -19.47 -2.17
C LEU A 142 3.38 -18.90 -2.65
N LYS A 143 3.84 -19.27 -3.85
CA LYS A 143 5.05 -18.69 -4.45
C LYS A 143 4.97 -17.17 -4.55
N PHE A 144 3.82 -16.62 -4.98
CA PHE A 144 3.63 -15.18 -5.07
C PHE A 144 3.87 -14.50 -3.72
N TYR A 145 3.29 -15.02 -2.63
CA TYR A 145 3.48 -14.44 -1.29
C TYR A 145 4.87 -14.69 -0.71
N GLU A 146 5.48 -15.85 -0.97
CA GLU A 146 6.86 -16.14 -0.58
C GLU A 146 7.84 -15.13 -1.21
N GLU A 147 7.59 -14.66 -2.44
CA GLU A 147 8.40 -13.61 -3.10
C GLU A 147 8.35 -12.26 -2.37
N PHE A 148 7.38 -12.04 -1.47
CA PHE A 148 7.30 -10.87 -0.59
C PHE A 148 7.79 -11.15 0.84
N GLY A 149 8.27 -12.36 1.14
CA GLY A 149 8.69 -12.74 2.49
C GLY A 149 7.51 -13.10 3.42
N ALA A 150 6.35 -13.46 2.84
CA ALA A 150 5.20 -13.93 3.59
C ALA A 150 5.12 -15.47 3.56
N TYR A 151 5.02 -16.08 4.74
CA TYR A 151 5.14 -17.53 4.92
C TYR A 151 3.97 -18.11 5.71
N PRO A 152 3.58 -19.38 5.46
CA PRO A 152 2.62 -20.08 6.30
C PRO A 152 3.11 -20.19 7.74
N ILE A 153 2.22 -19.97 8.71
CA ILE A 153 2.41 -20.45 10.08
C ILE A 153 2.25 -21.99 10.06
N VAL A 154 3.07 -22.68 10.86
CA VAL A 154 3.11 -24.15 10.92
C VAL A 154 3.13 -24.66 12.36
N ASN A 155 2.91 -25.98 12.50
CA ASN A 155 2.73 -26.70 13.76
C ASN A 155 1.49 -26.27 14.54
N ASP A 156 0.50 -25.72 13.82
CA ASP A 156 -0.85 -25.43 14.27
C ASP A 156 -1.87 -26.30 13.51
N ALA A 157 -3.13 -26.20 13.91
CA ALA A 157 -4.25 -26.92 13.31
C ALA A 157 -5.07 -26.07 12.31
N TYR A 158 -4.67 -24.84 11.98
CA TYR A 158 -5.47 -23.89 11.19
C TYR A 158 -5.85 -24.43 9.81
N SER A 159 -5.02 -25.30 9.24
CA SER A 159 -5.33 -25.94 7.96
C SER A 159 -6.36 -27.06 8.02
N GLU A 160 -6.82 -27.45 9.20
CA GLU A 160 -7.89 -28.42 9.35
C GLU A 160 -9.23 -27.82 8.87
N PRO A 161 -9.94 -28.47 7.93
CA PRO A 161 -11.20 -27.93 7.43
C PRO A 161 -12.30 -27.96 8.50
N VAL A 162 -13.15 -26.92 8.53
CA VAL A 162 -14.35 -26.88 9.39
C VAL A 162 -15.33 -28.02 9.03
N ASN A 163 -15.50 -28.25 7.73
CA ASN A 163 -16.35 -29.30 7.16
C ASN A 163 -15.86 -29.70 5.77
N ASP A 164 -16.47 -30.73 5.17
CA ASP A 164 -16.07 -31.29 3.85
C ASP A 164 -16.13 -30.30 2.68
N LYS A 165 -16.84 -29.18 2.84
CA LYS A 165 -16.96 -28.13 1.82
C LYS A 165 -15.93 -27.02 2.00
N SER A 166 -15.33 -26.90 3.19
CA SER A 166 -14.30 -25.91 3.51
C SER A 166 -13.01 -26.21 2.76
N TYR A 167 -12.29 -25.16 2.38
CA TYR A 167 -10.98 -25.29 1.77
C TYR A 167 -9.88 -25.22 2.83
N PRO A 168 -9.12 -26.31 3.04
CA PRO A 168 -7.94 -26.28 3.89
C PRO A 168 -6.99 -25.15 3.48
N SER A 169 -6.71 -24.23 4.39
CA SER A 169 -5.90 -23.03 4.16
C SER A 169 -4.85 -22.86 5.24
N PHE A 170 -3.69 -22.32 4.88
CA PHE A 170 -2.74 -21.82 5.85
C PHE A 170 -3.12 -20.41 6.28
N LEU A 171 -2.90 -20.10 7.55
CA LEU A 171 -2.74 -18.72 7.98
C LEU A 171 -1.33 -18.27 7.60
N MET A 172 -1.25 -17.29 6.71
CA MET A 172 0.00 -16.69 6.27
C MET A 172 0.38 -15.53 7.19
N PHE A 173 1.68 -15.27 7.31
CA PHE A 173 2.21 -14.10 8.01
C PHE A 173 3.29 -13.41 7.17
N ASP A 174 3.13 -12.11 6.95
CA ASP A 174 4.13 -11.19 6.40
C ASP A 174 4.65 -10.30 7.52
N SER A 175 5.94 -10.46 7.87
CA SER A 175 6.57 -9.64 8.92
C SER A 175 6.97 -8.24 8.45
N LEU A 176 6.65 -7.88 7.20
CA LEU A 176 7.01 -6.60 6.57
C LEU A 176 8.53 -6.35 6.52
N GLY A 177 9.31 -7.43 6.40
CA GLY A 177 10.78 -7.38 6.45
C GLY A 177 11.34 -7.19 7.86
N LYS A 178 10.51 -7.17 8.90
CA LYS A 178 10.93 -7.09 10.30
C LYS A 178 11.32 -8.49 10.81
N LYS A 179 12.27 -8.55 11.75
CA LYS A 179 12.60 -9.77 12.52
C LYS A 179 11.63 -9.95 13.69
N THR A 180 10.34 -9.99 13.37
CA THR A 180 9.28 -10.13 14.37
C THR A 180 9.23 -11.58 14.87
N VAL A 181 9.31 -11.76 16.18
CA VAL A 181 9.06 -13.03 16.84
C VAL A 181 7.64 -12.99 17.40
N LEU A 182 6.78 -13.90 16.94
CA LEU A 182 5.39 -13.99 17.38
C LEU A 182 5.29 -14.95 18.57
N SER A 183 4.70 -14.49 19.68
CA SER A 183 4.42 -15.36 20.82
C SER A 183 3.16 -16.18 20.61
N SER A 184 3.09 -17.31 21.29
CA SER A 184 1.90 -18.18 21.32
C SER A 184 0.67 -17.41 21.79
N GLN A 185 0.78 -16.67 22.89
CA GLN A 185 -0.31 -15.90 23.49
C GLN A 185 -0.87 -14.85 22.52
N TYR A 186 0.00 -14.10 21.84
CA TYR A 186 -0.43 -13.13 20.86
C TYR A 186 -1.17 -13.79 19.69
N MET A 187 -0.63 -14.89 19.16
CA MET A 187 -1.25 -15.60 18.05
C MET A 187 -2.59 -16.22 18.40
N GLN A 188 -2.75 -16.73 19.62
CA GLN A 188 -4.05 -17.24 20.08
C GLN A 188 -5.14 -16.16 20.05
N VAL A 189 -4.80 -14.93 20.43
CA VAL A 189 -5.74 -13.79 20.36
C VAL A 189 -6.01 -13.37 18.92
N VAL A 190 -4.97 -13.27 18.07
CA VAL A 190 -5.12 -12.95 16.64
C VAL A 190 -6.02 -13.95 15.94
N VAL A 191 -5.76 -15.25 16.10
CA VAL A 191 -6.52 -16.33 15.45
C VAL A 191 -7.96 -16.30 15.91
N ARG A 192 -8.21 -16.14 17.21
CA ARG A 192 -9.56 -16.00 17.74
C ARG A 192 -10.32 -14.85 17.09
N VAL A 193 -9.72 -13.66 17.06
CA VAL A 193 -10.35 -12.46 16.50
C VAL A 193 -10.62 -12.64 15.00
N ILE A 194 -9.69 -13.21 14.23
CA ILE A 194 -9.91 -13.52 12.81
C ILE A 194 -11.09 -14.48 12.65
N LEU A 195 -11.10 -15.60 13.38
CA LEU A 195 -12.12 -16.63 13.26
C LEU A 195 -13.51 -16.14 13.69
N GLU A 196 -13.62 -15.43 14.80
CA GLU A 196 -14.90 -14.92 15.30
C GLU A 196 -15.47 -13.81 14.41
N GLN A 197 -14.63 -12.91 13.91
CA GLN A 197 -15.08 -11.75 13.13
C GLN A 197 -15.30 -12.05 11.65
N ARG A 198 -14.54 -12.98 11.06
CA ARG A 198 -14.67 -13.34 9.64
C ARG A 198 -15.48 -14.61 9.40
N TYR A 199 -15.41 -15.55 10.33
CA TYR A 199 -15.98 -16.89 10.13
C TYR A 199 -16.97 -17.29 11.23
N GLY A 200 -17.40 -16.36 12.10
CA GLY A 200 -18.24 -16.65 13.26
C GLY A 200 -19.58 -17.33 12.93
N ASP A 201 -20.15 -17.04 11.75
CA ASP A 201 -21.40 -17.66 11.29
C ASP A 201 -21.22 -19.12 10.82
N VAL A 202 -19.99 -19.50 10.47
CA VAL A 202 -19.65 -20.80 9.86
C VAL A 202 -18.87 -21.71 10.81
N CYS A 203 -18.05 -21.14 11.69
CA CYS A 203 -17.18 -21.86 12.61
C CYS A 203 -17.84 -22.02 13.99
N PRO A 204 -18.19 -23.25 14.40
CA PRO A 204 -18.69 -23.48 15.76
C PRO A 204 -17.64 -23.10 16.80
N TYR A 205 -18.09 -22.61 17.96
CA TYR A 205 -17.21 -22.20 19.07
C TYR A 205 -16.15 -23.26 19.42
N GLN A 206 -16.55 -24.53 19.53
CA GLN A 206 -15.62 -25.63 19.84
C GLN A 206 -14.51 -25.82 18.80
N TYR A 207 -14.81 -25.55 17.53
CA TYR A 207 -13.81 -25.58 16.46
C TYR A 207 -12.84 -24.42 16.59
N ILE A 208 -13.33 -23.20 16.87
CA ILE A 208 -12.49 -22.03 17.12
C ILE A 208 -11.54 -22.29 18.31
N GLU A 209 -12.05 -22.79 19.43
CA GLU A 209 -11.22 -23.11 20.60
C GLU A 209 -10.12 -24.13 20.28
N LYS A 210 -10.46 -25.19 19.55
CA LYS A 210 -9.48 -26.19 19.11
C LYS A 210 -8.37 -25.56 18.29
N LEU A 211 -8.72 -24.73 17.30
CA LEU A 211 -7.74 -24.05 16.46
C LEU A 211 -6.88 -23.09 17.27
N VAL A 212 -7.48 -22.24 18.10
CA VAL A 212 -6.75 -21.29 18.96
C VAL A 212 -5.75 -22.03 19.84
N GLN A 213 -6.18 -23.09 20.54
CA GLN A 213 -5.29 -23.86 21.43
C GLN A 213 -4.14 -24.56 20.70
N SER A 214 -4.27 -24.81 19.39
CA SER A 214 -3.19 -25.42 18.60
C SER A 214 -1.98 -24.49 18.42
N PHE A 215 -2.16 -23.17 18.52
CA PHE A 215 -1.06 -22.19 18.47
C PHE A 215 -0.31 -22.16 19.81
N SER A 216 0.46 -23.22 20.07
CA SER A 216 1.15 -23.47 21.35
C SER A 216 2.68 -23.38 21.25
N ALA A 217 3.24 -23.34 20.04
CA ALA A 217 4.67 -23.19 19.84
C ALA A 217 5.17 -21.83 20.34
N GLU A 218 6.32 -21.84 21.03
CA GLU A 218 6.97 -20.62 21.54
C GLU A 218 8.46 -20.65 21.17
N PRO A 219 8.90 -19.82 20.21
CA PRO A 219 8.10 -18.90 19.41
C PRO A 219 7.24 -19.62 18.36
N ILE A 220 6.27 -18.89 17.79
CA ILE A 220 5.49 -19.37 16.65
C ILE A 220 6.40 -19.57 15.44
N LEU A 221 6.22 -20.69 14.74
CA LEU A 221 7.09 -21.12 13.66
C LEU A 221 6.46 -20.82 12.30
N LEU A 222 7.27 -20.31 11.39
CA LEU A 222 6.92 -20.13 9.99
C LEU A 222 7.53 -21.26 9.16
N ARG A 223 6.84 -21.65 8.09
CA ARG A 223 7.37 -22.61 7.13
C ARG A 223 8.57 -22.00 6.40
N GLU A 224 9.62 -22.81 6.24
CA GLU A 224 10.73 -22.44 5.36
C GLU A 224 10.25 -22.18 3.91
N PRO A 225 10.89 -21.23 3.20
CA PRO A 225 10.56 -20.93 1.81
C PRO A 225 10.72 -22.17 0.93
N ARG A 226 9.68 -22.50 0.16
CA ARG A 226 9.66 -23.71 -0.68
C ARG A 226 9.82 -23.41 -2.16
N TYR A 227 9.35 -22.25 -2.61
CA TYR A 227 9.21 -21.89 -4.03
C TYR A 227 10.21 -20.85 -4.50
N ILE A 228 10.87 -20.16 -3.58
CA ILE A 228 11.94 -19.20 -3.87
C ILE A 228 13.32 -19.77 -3.49
N LYS A 229 14.35 -19.39 -4.26
CA LYS A 229 15.74 -19.75 -3.93
C LYS A 229 16.28 -18.81 -2.85
N LYS A 230 17.02 -19.35 -1.86
CA LYS A 230 17.61 -18.56 -0.74
C LYS A 230 18.36 -17.30 -1.18
N SER A 231 19.05 -17.33 -2.33
CA SER A 231 19.78 -16.16 -2.87
C SER A 231 18.91 -14.96 -3.27
N LYS A 232 17.58 -15.10 -3.37
CA LYS A 232 16.66 -13.97 -3.59
C LYS A 232 16.27 -13.26 -2.29
N ILE A 233 16.38 -13.93 -1.15
CA ILE A 233 15.92 -13.44 0.17
C ILE A 233 16.90 -12.39 0.71
N GLU A 234 18.20 -12.57 0.47
CA GLU A 234 19.25 -11.62 0.87
C GLU A 234 19.14 -10.26 0.15
N ASN A 235 18.42 -10.23 -0.97
CA ASN A 235 18.17 -9.05 -1.79
C ASN A 235 16.82 -8.39 -1.52
N GLU A 236 16.15 -8.64 -0.38
CA GLU A 236 14.87 -8.01 -0.05
C GLU A 236 14.94 -6.48 -0.07
N HIS A 237 16.04 -5.89 0.40
CA HIS A 237 16.24 -4.45 0.25
C HIS A 237 16.30 -4.07 -1.25
N GLU A 238 17.06 -4.79 -2.08
CA GLU A 238 17.13 -4.54 -3.54
C GLU A 238 15.80 -4.78 -4.28
N ILE A 239 14.96 -5.71 -3.82
CA ILE A 239 13.64 -6.05 -4.41
C ILE A 239 12.60 -5.01 -4.01
N ILE A 240 12.60 -4.55 -2.75
CA ILE A 240 11.81 -3.41 -2.31
C ILE A 240 12.15 -2.21 -3.19
N PHE A 241 13.45 -1.92 -3.41
CA PHE A 241 13.90 -0.79 -4.25
C PHE A 241 13.68 -0.96 -5.76
N ARG A 242 13.66 -2.19 -6.31
CA ARG A 242 13.33 -2.44 -7.73
C ARG A 242 11.84 -2.35 -8.03
N ASN A 243 11.00 -2.66 -7.04
CA ASN A 243 9.54 -2.52 -7.11
C ASN A 243 9.03 -1.20 -6.54
N LEU A 244 9.91 -0.28 -6.11
CA LEU A 244 9.61 1.15 -5.94
C LEU A 244 9.29 1.77 -7.31
N GLY A 245 8.20 1.33 -7.92
CA GLY A 245 7.37 2.25 -8.67
C GLY A 245 6.79 3.23 -7.66
N VAL A 246 7.59 4.17 -7.16
CA VAL A 246 7.03 5.50 -6.98
C VAL A 246 6.63 5.87 -8.39
N LEU A 247 5.35 5.68 -8.71
CA LEU A 247 4.82 6.03 -10.01
C LEU A 247 5.27 7.46 -10.29
N PRO A 248 5.64 7.84 -11.52
CA PRO A 248 5.99 9.24 -11.81
C PRO A 248 4.94 10.24 -11.30
N SER A 249 3.67 9.82 -11.17
CA SER A 249 2.56 10.58 -10.59
C SER A 249 2.56 10.71 -9.06
N GLN A 250 3.37 9.93 -8.34
CA GLN A 250 3.48 9.93 -6.88
C GLN A 250 4.77 10.58 -6.39
N LYS A 251 5.69 10.93 -7.30
CA LYS A 251 6.88 11.71 -6.94
C LYS A 251 6.46 13.14 -6.65
N ILE A 252 6.98 13.68 -5.56
CA ILE A 252 6.82 15.10 -5.25
C ILE A 252 7.74 15.87 -6.21
N LYS A 253 7.14 16.63 -7.13
CA LYS A 253 7.88 17.53 -8.00
C LYS A 253 8.50 18.63 -7.15
N ILE A 254 9.82 18.73 -7.20
CA ILE A 254 10.56 19.84 -6.61
C ILE A 254 11.01 20.75 -7.75
N ILE A 255 10.60 22.01 -7.68
CA ILE A 255 11.09 23.06 -8.57
C ILE A 255 12.18 23.80 -7.79
N MET A 256 13.41 23.74 -8.28
CA MET A 256 14.54 24.51 -7.75
C MET A 256 14.90 25.57 -8.78
N SER A 257 14.82 26.84 -8.41
CA SER A 257 15.40 27.91 -9.21
C SER A 257 16.89 28.00 -8.90
N ASP A 258 17.73 27.90 -9.93
CA ASP A 258 19.16 28.16 -9.86
C ASP A 258 19.51 29.64 -10.14
N ILE A 259 18.52 30.44 -10.52
CA ILE A 259 18.64 31.87 -10.87
C ILE A 259 19.18 32.69 -9.69
N GLN A 260 18.92 32.27 -8.44
CA GLN A 260 19.35 33.01 -7.25
C GLN A 260 20.70 32.58 -6.66
N LYS A 261 21.46 31.66 -7.27
CA LYS A 261 22.73 31.16 -6.73
C LYS A 261 23.82 32.23 -6.54
N THR A 262 23.70 33.37 -7.19
CA THR A 262 24.71 34.45 -7.23
C THR A 262 24.47 35.60 -6.25
N HIS A 263 23.64 35.44 -5.22
CA HIS A 263 23.42 36.50 -4.23
C HIS A 263 24.35 36.34 -3.02
N HIS A 264 25.49 37.02 -3.04
CA HIS A 264 26.26 37.31 -1.84
C HIS A 264 25.83 38.67 -1.29
N ILE A 265 25.00 38.67 -0.24
CA ILE A 265 24.66 39.88 0.51
C ILE A 265 25.73 40.03 1.61
N PRO A 266 26.57 41.09 1.57
CA PRO A 266 27.61 41.31 2.58
C PRO A 266 27.07 41.81 3.93
N GLU A 267 25.76 42.07 4.05
CA GLU A 267 25.09 42.57 5.25
C GLU A 267 24.63 41.44 6.17
N ARG A 268 24.86 41.57 7.48
CA ARG A 268 24.30 40.67 8.50
C ARG A 268 22.82 41.00 8.71
N GLY A 269 21.93 40.29 8.03
CA GLY A 269 20.48 40.35 8.19
C GLY A 269 19.82 38.99 8.00
N TYR A 270 18.52 38.89 8.28
CA TYR A 270 17.67 37.68 8.30
C TYR A 270 17.54 36.91 6.95
N LEU A 271 18.39 37.17 5.95
CA LEU A 271 18.40 36.44 4.69
C LEU A 271 19.52 35.39 4.72
N GLU A 272 19.17 34.12 4.93
CA GLU A 272 20.15 33.03 4.86
C GLU A 272 20.67 32.85 3.42
N SER A 273 21.99 32.70 3.28
CA SER A 273 22.65 32.58 1.99
C SER A 273 22.19 31.34 1.19
N PRO A 274 22.19 31.39 -0.17
CA PRO A 274 21.71 30.30 -1.06
C PRO A 274 22.42 28.94 -0.92
N VAL A 275 23.48 28.87 -0.12
CA VAL A 275 24.38 27.72 0.06
C VAL A 275 23.68 26.51 0.70
N ARG A 276 22.51 26.68 1.34
CA ARG A 276 21.78 25.57 1.97
C ARG A 276 20.90 24.76 1.01
N ILE A 277 20.48 25.31 -0.13
CA ILE A 277 19.55 24.60 -1.05
C ILE A 277 20.20 23.34 -1.64
N SER A 278 21.48 23.41 -2.02
CA SER A 278 22.21 22.25 -2.56
C SER A 278 22.41 21.15 -1.52
N VAL A 279 22.64 21.53 -0.25
CA VAL A 279 22.76 20.61 0.88
C VAL A 279 21.42 19.95 1.19
N ILE A 280 20.34 20.73 1.25
CA ILE A 280 18.97 20.23 1.41
C ILE A 280 18.63 19.26 0.27
N TRP A 281 18.92 19.62 -0.99
CA TRP A 281 18.71 18.73 -2.12
C TRP A 281 19.51 17.44 -2.03
N ASN A 282 20.78 17.51 -1.58
CA ASN A 282 21.62 16.34 -1.41
C ASN A 282 21.07 15.36 -0.36
N GLU A 283 20.36 15.84 0.66
CA GLU A 283 19.64 15.00 1.60
C GLU A 283 18.30 14.50 1.02
N LEU A 284 17.50 15.39 0.43
CA LEU A 284 16.18 15.04 -0.13
C LEU A 284 16.28 14.00 -1.25
N LYS A 285 17.26 14.08 -2.16
CA LYS A 285 17.40 13.12 -3.27
C LYS A 285 17.67 11.69 -2.81
N LYS A 286 18.21 11.50 -1.60
CA LYS A 286 18.46 10.15 -1.02
C LYS A 286 17.15 9.38 -0.80
N SER A 287 16.06 10.11 -0.51
CA SER A 287 14.75 9.52 -0.26
C SER A 287 14.05 9.00 -1.52
N ARG A 288 14.52 9.36 -2.73
CA ARG A 288 13.96 8.95 -4.05
C ARG A 288 12.47 9.26 -4.30
N ILE A 289 11.78 9.91 -3.37
CA ILE A 289 10.38 10.37 -3.52
C ILE A 289 10.27 11.72 -4.23
N PHE A 290 11.38 12.46 -4.32
CA PHE A 290 11.42 13.77 -4.97
C PHE A 290 11.97 13.68 -6.38
N GLU A 291 11.32 14.38 -7.31
CA GLU A 291 11.76 14.50 -8.70
C GLU A 291 12.07 15.97 -9.00
N PRO A 292 13.31 16.30 -9.42
CA PRO A 292 13.63 17.67 -9.79
C PRO A 292 12.96 18.01 -11.11
N HIS A 293 12.22 19.11 -11.14
CA HIS A 293 11.61 19.65 -12.34
C HIS A 293 12.29 20.96 -12.71
N ILE A 294 12.72 21.07 -13.97
CA ILE A 294 13.32 22.28 -14.49
C ILE A 294 12.18 23.29 -14.76
N PRO A 295 12.24 24.52 -14.22
CA PRO A 295 11.31 25.59 -14.61
C PRO A 295 11.38 25.79 -16.13
N HIS A 296 10.24 25.93 -16.79
CA HIS A 296 10.20 26.31 -18.20
C HIS A 296 9.77 27.76 -18.30
N ASP A 297 10.21 28.45 -19.35
CA ASP A 297 9.70 29.78 -19.66
C ASP A 297 8.24 29.68 -20.11
N TYR A 298 7.42 30.57 -19.58
CA TYR A 298 6.01 30.69 -19.89
C TYR A 298 5.74 32.06 -20.50
N PRO A 299 4.76 32.18 -21.41
CA PRO A 299 4.38 33.47 -21.97
C PRO A 299 3.90 34.46 -20.88
N ASP A 300 4.25 35.74 -21.02
CA ASP A 300 3.91 36.80 -20.07
C ASP A 300 2.39 36.93 -19.86
N GLU A 301 1.57 36.48 -20.82
CA GLU A 301 0.12 36.44 -20.70
C GLU A 301 -0.36 35.71 -19.44
N ILE A 302 0.39 34.72 -18.95
CA ILE A 302 0.08 34.01 -17.70
C ILE A 302 0.25 34.94 -16.49
N LEU A 303 1.25 35.82 -16.49
CA LEU A 303 1.46 36.78 -15.40
C LEU A 303 0.29 37.77 -15.31
N TYR A 304 -0.25 38.20 -16.44
CA TYR A 304 -1.39 39.11 -16.51
C TYR A 304 -2.71 38.49 -16.02
N THR A 305 -2.78 37.15 -15.84
CA THR A 305 -3.95 36.50 -15.25
C THR A 305 -4.02 36.64 -13.73
N VAL A 306 -2.89 36.93 -13.08
CA VAL A 306 -2.77 37.03 -11.61
C VAL A 306 -2.41 38.45 -11.18
N HIS A 307 -1.67 39.18 -12.03
CA HIS A 307 -1.16 40.51 -11.74
C HIS A 307 -1.69 41.54 -12.75
N ASP A 308 -1.79 42.80 -12.29
CA ASP A 308 -2.10 43.91 -13.18
C ASP A 308 -1.01 44.07 -14.25
N LYS A 309 -1.43 44.30 -15.49
CA LYS A 309 -0.52 44.41 -16.63
C LYS A 309 0.46 45.57 -16.48
N GLU A 310 0.00 46.74 -16.04
CA GLU A 310 0.85 47.92 -15.87
C GLU A 310 1.90 47.69 -14.78
N PHE A 311 1.56 46.92 -13.75
CA PHE A 311 2.48 46.55 -12.69
C PHE A 311 3.59 45.60 -13.16
N VAL A 312 3.25 44.59 -13.96
CA VAL A 312 4.25 43.67 -14.54
C VAL A 312 5.18 44.40 -15.49
N GLU A 313 4.64 45.25 -16.37
CA GLU A 313 5.43 46.07 -17.30
C GLU A 313 6.37 47.03 -16.54
N TYR A 314 5.89 47.66 -15.47
CA TYR A 314 6.71 48.50 -14.60
C TYR A 314 7.90 47.73 -14.01
N LEU A 315 7.67 46.52 -13.49
CA LEU A 315 8.73 45.67 -12.94
C LEU A 315 9.75 45.24 -14.00
N GLN A 316 9.32 44.92 -15.22
CA GLN A 316 10.22 44.60 -16.34
C GLN A 316 11.12 45.79 -16.66
N VAL A 317 10.54 46.97 -16.88
CA VAL A 317 11.27 48.21 -17.20
C VAL A 317 12.26 48.59 -16.10
N ILE A 318 11.88 48.45 -14.83
CA ILE A 318 12.80 48.73 -13.73
C ILE A 318 13.91 47.69 -13.66
N SER A 319 13.58 46.41 -13.80
CA SER A 319 14.57 45.33 -13.73
C SER A 319 15.64 45.46 -14.81
N GLU A 320 15.27 45.87 -16.02
CA GLU A 320 16.21 46.17 -17.11
C GLU A 320 17.13 47.36 -16.83
N LYS A 321 16.64 48.35 -16.09
CA LYS A 321 17.40 49.56 -15.71
C LYS A 321 18.34 49.32 -14.54
N ILE A 322 18.19 48.23 -13.79
CA ILE A 322 19.08 47.89 -12.69
C ILE A 322 20.39 47.35 -13.28
N ALA A 323 21.51 48.00 -12.92
CA ALA A 323 22.83 47.59 -13.38
C ALA A 323 23.13 46.12 -13.01
N PRO A 324 23.82 45.35 -13.88
CA PRO A 324 24.22 43.98 -13.57
C PRO A 324 24.94 43.90 -12.23
N LYS A 325 24.56 42.94 -11.38
CA LYS A 325 25.09 42.73 -10.00
C LYS A 325 24.70 43.79 -8.96
N LYS A 326 23.76 44.69 -9.28
CA LYS A 326 23.14 45.58 -8.31
C LYS A 326 21.80 44.98 -7.88
N TYR A 327 21.56 44.86 -6.58
CA TYR A 327 20.33 44.29 -6.03
C TYR A 327 19.54 45.37 -5.33
N ILE A 328 18.23 45.41 -5.57
CA ILE A 328 17.30 46.29 -4.85
C ILE A 328 16.50 45.39 -3.92
N TYR A 329 16.79 45.46 -2.63
CA TYR A 329 15.97 44.83 -1.60
C TYR A 329 14.91 45.84 -1.17
N PRO A 330 13.62 45.50 -1.24
CA PRO A 330 12.60 46.33 -0.60
C PRO A 330 12.81 46.23 0.91
N VAL A 331 13.43 47.25 1.51
CA VAL A 331 13.72 47.28 2.96
C VAL A 331 12.43 47.49 3.76
N THR A 332 11.37 47.93 3.11
CA THR A 332 10.02 48.07 3.65
C THR A 332 9.05 47.94 2.47
N PHE A 333 8.24 46.90 2.46
CA PHE A 333 6.93 47.01 1.83
C PHE A 333 6.22 48.21 2.49
N PRO A 334 5.60 49.13 1.72
CA PRO A 334 4.72 50.13 2.34
C PRO A 334 3.58 49.48 3.11
#